data_AF-A0A3E1EZ01-F1
#
_entry.id   AF-A0A3E1EZ01-F1
#
_cell.length_a   1.000
_cell.length_b   1.000
_cell.length_c   1.000
_cell.angle_alpha   90.00
_cell.angle_beta   90.00
_cell.angle_gamma   90.00
#
_symmetry.space_group_name_H-M   'P 1'
#
loop_
_entity.id
_entity.type
_entity.pdbx_description
1 polymer ?
#
loop_
_entity_poly.entity_id
_entity_poly.type
_entity_poly.pdbx_seq_one_letter_code
_entity_poly.pdbx_strand_id
1 'polypeptide(L)'
;METQLKNQWIDLEEQYHTLLKEKVKEHNLKNTTKIPTPVISSQLIFCKDGIVIHKLSEPHLKSGISIIVNNSSIAEIKQLKTIESENSNGLYNSLGVFHFDQINDYNPEQIVEKDFEIIASPKAS
;
A
#
# COMPACT_ATOMS: atom_id res chain seq x y z
N MET A 1 -17.37 -7.86 11.77
CA MET A 1 -15.92 -8.15 11.65
C MET A 1 -15.31 -8.03 13.03
N GLU A 2 -14.47 -8.98 13.43
CA GLU A 2 -13.81 -8.93 14.73
C GLU A 2 -12.79 -7.77 14.79
N THR A 3 -12.89 -6.93 15.82
CA THR A 3 -11.99 -5.78 16.05
C THR A 3 -10.52 -6.20 16.05
N GLN A 4 -10.22 -7.42 16.50
CA GLN A 4 -8.87 -7.97 16.53
C GLN A 4 -8.28 -8.12 15.12
N LEU A 5 -9.02 -8.75 14.20
CA LEU A 5 -8.55 -8.95 12.82
C LEU A 5 -8.30 -7.61 12.11
N LYS A 6 -9.18 -6.62 12.34
CA LYS A 6 -9.01 -5.26 11.82
C LYS A 6 -7.69 -4.64 12.28
N ASN A 7 -7.38 -4.76 13.56
CA ASN A 7 -6.15 -4.20 14.14
C ASN A 7 -4.91 -4.90 13.56
N GLN A 8 -4.94 -6.22 13.39
CA GLN A 8 -3.81 -6.95 12.80
C GLN A 8 -3.48 -6.47 11.38
N TRP A 9 -4.50 -6.19 10.56
CA TRP A 9 -4.28 -5.61 9.22
C TRP A 9 -3.70 -4.20 9.26
N ILE A 10 -4.11 -3.39 10.25
CA ILE A 10 -3.56 -2.04 10.45
C ILE A 10 -2.10 -2.14 10.87
N ASP A 11 -1.78 -2.98 11.85
CA ASP A 11 -0.41 -3.17 12.36
C ASP A 11 0.54 -3.62 11.24
N LEU A 12 0.09 -4.55 10.38
CA LEU A 12 0.85 -5.02 9.22
C LEU A 12 1.10 -3.90 8.20
N GLU A 13 0.11 -3.03 7.96
CA GLU A 13 0.29 -1.89 7.06
C GLU A 13 1.21 -0.82 7.66
N GLU A 14 1.13 -0.57 8.97
CA GLU A 14 2.07 0.32 9.67
C GLU A 14 3.51 -0.20 9.60
N GLN A 15 3.68 -1.52 9.72
CA GLN A 15 4.97 -2.18 9.53
C GLN A 15 5.49 -1.95 8.10
N TYR A 16 4.65 -2.15 7.07
CA TYR A 16 5.01 -1.85 5.67
C TYR A 16 5.46 -0.39 5.50
N HIS A 17 4.70 0.59 6.01
CA HIS A 17 5.05 2.01 5.93
C HIS A 17 6.42 2.31 6.56
N THR A 18 6.69 1.68 7.70
CA THR A 18 7.95 1.87 8.43
C THR A 18 9.12 1.28 7.66
N LEU A 19 9.01 0.02 7.24
CA LEU A 19 10.05 -0.69 6.50
C LEU A 19 10.41 0.00 5.19
N LEU A 20 9.42 0.50 4.43
CA LEU A 20 9.71 1.17 3.16
C LEU A 20 10.45 2.50 3.38
N LYS A 21 10.07 3.28 4.40
CA LYS A 21 10.78 4.52 4.76
C LYS A 21 12.22 4.25 5.19
N GLU A 22 12.43 3.22 6.02
CA GLU A 22 13.76 2.81 6.46
C GLU A 22 14.63 2.40 5.27
N LYS A 23 14.09 1.59 4.36
CA LYS A 23 14.82 1.13 3.18
C LYS A 23 15.21 2.26 2.24
N VAL A 24 14.32 3.23 2.01
CA VAL A 24 14.63 4.44 1.23
C VAL A 24 15.71 5.28 1.92
N LYS A 25 15.63 5.42 3.24
CA LYS A 25 16.65 6.13 4.03
C LYS A 25 18.01 5.44 3.89
N GLU A 26 18.07 4.12 4.03
CA GLU A 26 19.30 3.35 3.85
C GLU A 26 19.90 3.49 2.45
N HIS A 27 19.06 3.40 1.41
CA HIS A 27 19.49 3.60 0.03
C HIS A 27 20.14 4.97 -0.14
N ASN A 28 19.49 6.02 0.36
CA ASN A 28 19.96 7.40 0.25
C ASN A 28 21.20 7.72 1.10
N LEU A 29 21.51 6.89 2.11
CA LEU A 29 22.76 6.95 2.87
C LEU A 29 23.92 6.27 2.11
N LYS A 30 23.62 5.17 1.41
CA LYS A 30 24.62 4.32 0.72
C LYS A 30 24.92 4.79 -0.72
N ASN A 31 24.04 5.59 -1.34
CA ASN A 31 24.15 5.99 -2.74
C ASN A 31 24.24 7.51 -2.93
N THR A 32 24.96 7.93 -3.97
CA THR A 32 25.10 9.34 -4.36
C THR A 32 23.81 9.89 -4.99
N THR A 33 23.15 9.09 -5.83
CA THR A 33 21.84 9.42 -6.39
C THR A 33 20.75 9.15 -5.35
N LYS A 34 20.12 10.22 -4.86
CA LYS A 34 19.04 10.12 -3.88
C LYS A 34 17.70 9.96 -4.58
N ILE A 35 16.90 9.05 -4.07
CA ILE A 35 15.48 8.93 -4.43
C ILE A 35 14.63 9.75 -3.45
N PRO A 36 13.52 10.35 -3.92
CA PRO A 36 12.60 11.06 -3.03
C PRO A 36 12.08 10.14 -1.92
N THR A 37 11.94 10.67 -0.70
CA THR A 37 11.25 9.95 0.37
C THR A 37 9.78 9.77 -0.03
N PRO A 38 9.26 8.53 -0.09
CA PRO A 38 7.89 8.30 -0.55
C PRO A 38 6.89 8.82 0.49
N VAL A 39 5.87 9.52 0.00
CA VAL A 39 4.74 9.98 0.81
C VAL A 39 3.62 8.97 0.61
N ILE A 40 3.66 7.90 1.40
CA ILE A 40 2.79 6.74 1.23
C ILE A 40 1.46 6.97 1.93
N SER A 41 0.38 6.90 1.17
CA SER A 41 -0.98 6.86 1.66
C SER A 41 -1.57 5.47 1.38
N SER A 42 -2.12 4.84 2.41
CA SER A 42 -2.79 3.55 2.29
C SER A 42 -4.25 3.66 2.69
N GLN A 43 -5.12 3.02 1.92
CA GLN A 43 -6.55 2.91 2.19
C GLN A 43 -6.90 1.44 2.37
N LEU A 44 -7.25 1.07 3.60
CA LEU A 44 -7.69 -0.26 3.97
C LEU A 44 -9.22 -0.31 3.89
N ILE A 45 -9.74 -1.01 2.90
CA ILE A 45 -11.18 -1.18 2.67
C ILE A 45 -11.57 -2.58 3.13
N PHE A 46 -12.19 -2.65 4.30
CA PHE A 46 -12.73 -3.88 4.86
C PHE A 46 -14.09 -4.17 4.20
N CYS A 47 -14.10 -5.22 3.39
CA CYS A 47 -15.23 -5.73 2.63
C CYS A 47 -15.98 -6.80 3.45
N LYS A 48 -17.11 -7.30 2.94
CA LYS A 48 -17.81 -8.41 3.60
C LYS A 48 -17.04 -9.73 3.60
N ASP A 49 -16.16 -9.93 2.62
CA ASP A 49 -15.44 -11.19 2.33
C ASP A 49 -13.91 -11.04 2.38
N GLY A 50 -13.38 -9.90 2.82
CA GLY A 50 -11.95 -9.69 3.02
C GLY A 50 -11.54 -8.22 3.04
N ILE A 51 -10.33 -7.92 2.61
CA ILE A 51 -9.75 -6.58 2.60
C ILE A 51 -9.15 -6.24 1.24
N VAL A 52 -9.34 -4.98 0.84
CA VAL A 52 -8.64 -4.36 -0.29
C VAL A 52 -7.74 -3.27 0.28
N ILE A 53 -6.46 -3.31 -0.06
CA ILE A 53 -5.45 -2.34 0.36
C ILE A 53 -5.02 -1.56 -0.87
N HIS A 54 -5.45 -0.31 -0.96
CA HIS A 54 -5.03 0.60 -2.03
C HIS A 54 -3.91 1.50 -1.51
N LYS A 55 -2.72 1.40 -2.13
CA LYS A 55 -1.55 2.21 -1.79
C LYS A 55 -1.27 3.21 -2.89
N LEU A 56 -0.96 4.44 -2.50
CA LEU A 56 -0.63 5.55 -3.39
C LEU A 56 0.54 6.34 -2.83
N SER A 57 1.51 6.70 -3.66
CA SER A 57 2.57 7.66 -3.27
C SER A 57 2.61 8.83 -4.23
N GLU A 58 2.31 10.02 -3.73
CA GLU A 58 2.39 11.27 -4.47
C GLU A 58 2.92 12.40 -3.58
N PRO A 59 3.71 13.35 -4.11
CA PRO A 59 4.31 14.42 -3.30
C PRO A 59 3.29 15.33 -2.61
N HIS A 60 2.08 15.43 -3.14
CA HIS A 60 1.02 16.34 -2.66
C HIS A 60 0.05 15.69 -1.67
N LEU A 61 0.14 14.37 -1.45
CA LEU A 61 -0.74 13.66 -0.53
C LEU A 61 -0.21 13.73 0.90
N LYS A 62 -1.09 13.45 1.87
CA LYS A 62 -0.66 13.21 3.25
C LYS A 62 -0.33 11.73 3.43
N SER A 63 0.81 11.43 4.03
CA SER A 63 1.12 10.05 4.41
C SER A 63 0.19 9.58 5.51
N GLY A 64 -0.20 8.31 5.49
CA GLY A 64 -0.97 7.72 6.57
C GLY A 64 -1.83 6.55 6.11
N ILE A 65 -2.62 6.04 7.04
CA ILE A 65 -3.55 4.94 6.82
C ILE A 65 -4.97 5.47 7.02
N SER A 66 -5.80 5.27 6.00
CA SER A 66 -7.24 5.53 6.07
C SER A 66 -7.98 4.19 6.08
N ILE A 67 -9.07 4.12 6.85
CA ILE A 67 -9.82 2.88 7.02
C ILE A 67 -11.27 3.12 6.57
N ILE A 68 -11.75 2.25 5.69
CA ILE A 68 -13.12 2.23 5.20
C ILE A 68 -13.71 0.85 5.52
N VAL A 69 -14.94 0.83 6.03
CA VAL A 69 -15.72 -0.39 6.17
C VAL A 69 -16.86 -0.31 5.15
N ASN A 70 -16.97 -1.31 4.29
CA ASN A 70 -17.95 -1.37 3.23
C ASN A 70 -18.58 -2.77 3.18
N ASN A 71 -19.91 -2.83 3.01
CA ASN A 71 -20.64 -4.09 2.94
C ASN A 71 -20.57 -4.77 1.55
N SER A 72 -19.87 -4.16 0.61
CA SER A 72 -19.58 -4.74 -0.70
C SER A 72 -18.57 -5.90 -0.58
N SER A 73 -18.57 -6.80 -1.55
CA SER A 73 -17.52 -7.80 -1.77
C SER A 73 -16.25 -7.17 -2.31
N ILE A 74 -15.14 -7.88 -2.15
CA ILE A 74 -13.88 -7.60 -2.84
C ILE A 74 -14.09 -7.40 -4.34
N ALA A 75 -14.90 -8.26 -4.99
CA ALA A 75 -15.13 -8.18 -6.42
C ALA A 75 -15.82 -6.86 -6.82
N GLU A 76 -16.84 -6.45 -6.05
CA GLU A 76 -17.54 -5.17 -6.24
C GLU A 76 -16.60 -3.97 -6.01
N ILE A 77 -15.77 -4.00 -4.96
CA ILE A 77 -14.78 -2.94 -4.70
C ILE A 77 -13.71 -2.87 -5.80
N LYS A 78 -13.22 -4.02 -6.28
CA LYS A 78 -12.25 -4.07 -7.39
C LYS A 78 -12.81 -3.41 -8.63
N GLN A 79 -14.04 -3.73 -9.01
CA GLN A 79 -14.69 -3.14 -10.19
C GLN A 79 -14.76 -1.60 -10.07
N LEU A 80 -15.16 -1.08 -8.90
CA LEU A 80 -15.20 0.37 -8.66
C LEU A 80 -13.80 1.02 -8.77
N LYS A 81 -12.78 0.40 -8.17
CA LYS A 81 -11.41 0.93 -8.19
C LYS A 81 -10.74 0.85 -9.56
N THR A 82 -11.01 -0.19 -10.34
CA THR A 82 -10.51 -0.29 -11.72
C THR A 82 -11.03 0.87 -12.57
N ILE A 83 -12.31 1.24 -12.40
CA ILE A 83 -12.92 2.38 -13.11
C ILE A 83 -12.28 3.73 -12.69
N GLU A 84 -11.91 3.88 -11.41
CA GLU A 84 -11.23 5.11 -10.93
C GLU A 84 -9.74 5.19 -11.31
N SER A 85 -9.08 4.04 -11.45
CA SER A 85 -7.61 3.95 -11.66
C SER A 85 -7.11 4.39 -13.04
N GLU A 86 -8.01 4.59 -14.01
CA GLU A 86 -7.65 5.06 -15.36
C GLU A 86 -7.14 6.51 -15.39
N ASN A 87 -7.15 7.24 -14.27
CA ASN A 87 -6.80 8.67 -14.20
C ASN A 87 -5.63 9.05 -13.26
N SER A 88 -4.89 8.10 -12.65
CA SER A 88 -3.84 8.46 -11.68
C SER A 88 -2.44 8.55 -12.30
N ASN A 89 -1.87 9.77 -12.37
CA ASN A 89 -0.46 10.04 -12.74
C ASN A 89 0.53 9.86 -11.58
N GLY A 90 0.15 9.15 -10.51
CA GLY A 90 0.95 9.01 -9.30
C GLY A 90 2.31 8.36 -9.51
N LEU A 91 3.27 8.60 -8.60
CA LEU A 91 4.60 7.99 -8.69
C LEU A 91 4.55 6.47 -8.48
N TYR A 92 3.60 6.00 -7.67
CA TYR A 92 3.39 4.59 -7.36
C TYR A 92 1.92 4.34 -6.99
N ASN A 93 1.32 3.30 -7.56
CA ASN A 93 -0.04 2.86 -7.31
C ASN A 93 -0.06 1.32 -7.21
N SER A 94 -0.59 0.78 -6.12
CA SER A 94 -0.68 -0.67 -5.89
C SER A 94 -1.99 -1.04 -5.23
N LEU A 95 -2.55 -2.18 -5.64
CA LEU A 95 -3.79 -2.73 -5.12
C LEU A 95 -3.56 -4.16 -4.64
N GLY A 96 -3.51 -4.33 -3.32
CA GLY A 96 -3.47 -5.63 -2.67
C GLY A 96 -4.87 -6.10 -2.30
N VAL A 97 -5.16 -7.39 -2.46
CA VAL A 97 -6.47 -7.98 -2.11
C VAL A 97 -6.27 -9.31 -1.41
N PHE A 98 -6.95 -9.47 -0.28
CA PHE A 98 -6.82 -10.62 0.59
C PHE A 98 -8.16 -10.99 1.20
N HIS A 99 -8.49 -12.27 1.24
CA HIS A 99 -9.57 -12.76 2.09
C HIS A 99 -9.15 -12.73 3.57
N PHE A 100 -10.12 -12.79 4.49
CA PHE A 100 -9.85 -12.64 5.92
C PHE A 100 -8.97 -13.76 6.51
N ASP A 101 -9.04 -14.95 5.93
CA ASP A 101 -8.21 -16.11 6.28
C ASP A 101 -6.77 -15.99 5.74
N GLN A 102 -6.49 -15.04 4.86
CA GLN A 102 -5.20 -14.85 4.19
C GLN A 102 -4.31 -13.80 4.86
N ILE A 103 -4.51 -13.51 6.15
CA ILE A 103 -3.71 -12.50 6.84
C ILE A 103 -2.21 -12.84 6.85
N ASN A 104 -1.88 -14.13 6.93
CA ASN A 104 -0.49 -14.61 6.90
C ASN A 104 0.13 -14.52 5.50
N ASP A 105 -0.68 -14.36 4.44
CA ASP A 105 -0.19 -14.15 3.08
C ASP A 105 0.30 -12.71 2.88
N TYR A 106 -0.10 -11.78 3.76
CA TYR A 106 0.39 -10.41 3.75
C TYR A 106 1.75 -10.34 4.45
N ASN A 107 2.81 -10.29 3.65
CA ASN A 107 4.18 -10.15 4.13
C ASN A 107 4.73 -8.73 3.82
N PRO A 108 4.78 -7.83 4.83
CA PRO A 108 5.26 -6.46 4.65
C PRO A 108 6.67 -6.39 4.05
N GLU A 109 7.60 -7.24 4.50
CA GLU A 109 8.99 -7.21 4.05
C GLU A 109 9.09 -7.51 2.54
N GLN A 110 8.45 -8.59 2.09
CA GLN A 110 8.46 -8.96 0.67
C GLN A 110 7.77 -7.92 -0.22
N ILE A 111 6.71 -7.29 0.28
CA ILE A 111 6.00 -6.22 -0.44
C ILE A 111 6.90 -4.98 -0.54
N VAL A 112 7.57 -4.59 0.55
CA VAL A 112 8.55 -3.49 0.56
C VAL A 112 9.69 -3.75 -0.42
N GLU A 113 10.21 -4.98 -0.53
CA GLU A 113 11.24 -5.30 -1.51
C GLU A 113 10.79 -4.95 -2.93
N LYS A 114 9.63 -5.46 -3.35
CA LYS A 114 9.06 -5.23 -4.69
C LYS A 114 8.75 -3.77 -4.95
N ASP A 115 8.12 -3.10 -3.98
CA ASP A 115 7.70 -1.71 -4.13
C ASP A 115 8.90 -0.76 -4.17
N PHE A 116 9.94 -1.07 -3.38
CA PHE A 116 11.19 -0.31 -3.40
C PHE A 116 11.89 -0.40 -4.76
N GLU A 117 11.91 -1.58 -5.42
CA GLU A 117 12.48 -1.72 -6.75
C GLU A 117 11.79 -0.80 -7.77
N ILE A 118 10.47 -0.63 -7.68
CA ILE A 118 9.71 0.28 -8.55
C ILE A 118 10.10 1.74 -8.29
N ILE A 119 10.22 2.13 -7.02
CA ILE A 119 10.57 3.50 -6.62
C ILE A 119 12.03 3.84 -6.98
N ALA A 120 12.93 2.88 -6.81
CA ALA A 120 14.36 3.05 -7.05
C ALA A 120 14.74 2.93 -8.53
N SER A 121 13.88 2.33 -9.36
CA SER A 121 14.12 2.21 -10.80
C SER A 121 13.99 3.57 -11.48
N PRO A 122 14.99 4.01 -12.27
CA PRO A 122 14.83 5.19 -13.10
C PRO A 122 13.68 4.94 -14.08
N LYS A 123 12.64 5.79 -14.05
CA LYS A 123 11.61 5.76 -15.08
C LYS A 123 12.31 5.96 -16.43
N ALA A 124 12.27 4.95 -17.30
CA ALA A 124 12.74 5.07 -18.67
C ALA A 124 11.99 6.26 -19.28
N SER A 125 12.74 7.34 -19.56
CA SER A 125 12.25 8.55 -20.21
C SER A 125 12.07 8.32 -21.70
#